data_AF-C5D8D0-F1
#
_entry.id   AF-C5D8D0-F1
#
_cell.length_a   1.000
_cell.length_b   1.000
_cell.length_c   1.000
_cell.angle_alpha   90.00
_cell.angle_beta   90.00
_cell.angle_gamma   90.00
#
_symmetry.space_group_name_H-M   'P 1'
#
loop_
_entity.id
_entity.type
_entity.pdbx_description
1 polymer ?
#
loop_
_entity_poly.entity_id
_entity_poly.type
_entity_poly.pdbx_seq_one_letter_code
_entity_poly.pdbx_strand_id
1 'polypeptide(L)'
;MPKYHRIIIDGVSYYREYSYGLDSYGEMLSEDELVQLLLDEVVEEEIEINEKEIEAALRRIPDREDRNLLQNYIRYLERISGE
;
A
#
# COMPACT_ATOMS: atom_id res chain seq x y z
N MET A 1 10.26 6.53 -12.49
CA MET A 1 10.66 5.96 -11.20
C MET A 1 12.12 6.29 -10.93
N PRO A 2 12.41 6.92 -9.80
CA PRO A 2 13.78 7.10 -9.30
C PRO A 2 14.49 5.74 -9.13
N LYS A 3 15.81 5.75 -9.20
CA LYS A 3 16.64 4.55 -8.95
C LYS A 3 17.44 4.75 -7.68
N TYR A 4 17.43 3.74 -6.82
CA TYR A 4 18.17 3.75 -5.56
C TYR A 4 19.32 2.76 -5.62
N HIS A 5 20.45 3.14 -5.04
CA HIS A 5 21.55 2.22 -4.74
C HIS A 5 21.47 1.78 -3.29
N ARG A 6 21.67 0.49 -3.04
CA ARG A 6 21.80 -0.07 -1.69
C ARG A 6 23.26 0.04 -1.24
N ILE A 7 23.45 0.51 -0.02
CA ILE A 7 24.73 0.70 0.64
C ILE A 7 24.70 -0.14 1.92
N ILE A 8 25.76 -0.89 2.20
CA ILE A 8 25.86 -1.74 3.40
C ILE A 8 27.02 -1.20 4.25
N ILE A 9 26.71 -0.79 5.48
CA ILE A 9 27.68 -0.30 6.48
C ILE A 9 27.50 -1.15 7.74
N ASP A 10 28.55 -1.85 8.16
CA ASP A 10 28.54 -2.73 9.34
C ASP A 10 27.36 -3.75 9.36
N GLY A 11 26.97 -4.22 8.18
CA GLY A 11 25.84 -5.16 7.99
C GLY A 11 24.46 -4.50 7.95
N VAL A 12 24.37 -3.19 8.24
CA VAL A 12 23.12 -2.41 8.15
C VAL A 12 22.96 -1.87 6.73
N SER A 13 21.74 -1.98 6.19
CA SER A 13 21.42 -1.53 4.84
C SER A 13 20.84 -0.12 4.83
N TYR A 14 21.33 0.68 3.90
CA TYR A 14 20.89 2.03 3.62
C TYR A 14 20.65 2.18 2.11
N TYR A 15 19.88 3.18 1.73
CA TYR A 15 19.50 3.44 0.35
C TYR A 15 19.71 4.91 0.00
N ARG A 16 20.17 5.18 -1.21
CA ARG A 16 20.33 6.56 -1.72
C ARG A 16 19.81 6.63 -3.14
N GLU A 17 19.00 7.64 -3.41
CA GLU A 17 18.61 7.97 -4.78
C GLU A 17 19.86 8.40 -5.57
N TYR A 18 20.00 7.91 -6.79
CA TYR A 18 21.08 8.31 -7.67
C TYR A 18 20.55 9.07 -8.89
N SER A 19 20.96 10.33 -9.00
CA SER A 19 20.60 11.20 -10.11
C SER A 19 21.64 11.08 -11.23
N TYR A 20 21.32 10.32 -12.27
CA TYR A 20 22.19 10.15 -13.44
C TYR A 20 22.47 11.47 -14.18
N GLY A 21 21.57 12.45 -14.09
CA GLY A 21 21.75 13.75 -14.74
C GLY A 21 22.74 14.67 -14.02
N LEU A 22 22.90 14.50 -12.71
CA LEU A 22 23.76 15.34 -11.87
C LEU A 22 24.98 14.58 -11.33
N ASP A 23 25.08 13.28 -11.64
CA ASP A 23 26.08 12.34 -11.11
C ASP A 23 26.23 12.48 -9.58
N SER A 24 25.08 12.50 -8.89
CA SER A 24 25.03 12.79 -7.47
C SER A 24 24.06 11.88 -6.73
N TYR A 25 24.29 11.78 -5.43
CA TYR A 25 23.44 11.01 -4.52
C TYR A 25 22.58 11.95 -3.67
N GLY A 26 21.30 11.58 -3.53
CA GLY A 26 20.39 12.18 -2.57
C GLY A 26 20.70 11.81 -1.12
N GLU A 27 19.71 11.99 -0.25
CA GLU A 27 19.79 11.64 1.17
C GLU A 27 19.99 10.14 1.39
N MET A 28 20.56 9.79 2.55
CA MET A 28 20.70 8.40 3.01
C MET A 28 19.45 8.00 3.79
N LEU A 29 18.75 7.00 3.26
CA LEU A 29 17.51 6.49 3.80
C LEU A 29 17.74 5.10 4.40
N SER A 30 17.05 4.81 5.49
CA SER A 30 16.80 3.45 5.95
C SER A 30 15.82 2.72 5.02
N GLU A 31 15.61 1.43 5.26
CA GLU A 31 14.64 0.63 4.51
C GLU A 31 13.21 1.15 4.70
N ASP A 32 12.82 1.43 5.95
CA ASP A 32 11.48 1.93 6.28
C ASP A 32 11.20 3.30 5.63
N GLU A 33 12.20 4.19 5.63
CA GLU A 33 12.09 5.51 4.99
C GLU A 33 11.95 5.39 3.46
N LEU A 34 12.71 4.48 2.83
CA LEU A 34 12.57 4.24 1.40
C LEU A 34 11.20 3.65 1.07
N VAL A 35 10.73 2.67 1.83
CA VAL A 35 9.42 2.04 1.61
C VAL A 35 8.31 3.07 1.73
N GLN A 36 8.32 3.89 2.77
CA GLN A 36 7.31 4.94 2.95
C GLN A 36 7.31 5.92 1.77
N LEU A 37 8.50 6.39 1.35
CA LEU A 37 8.62 7.31 0.23
C LEU A 37 8.08 6.70 -1.08
N LEU A 38 8.38 5.43 -1.34
CA LEU A 38 7.88 4.73 -2.52
C LEU A 38 6.36 4.50 -2.46
N LEU A 39 5.82 4.19 -1.27
CA LEU A 39 4.38 4.08 -1.07
C LEU A 39 3.68 5.41 -1.33
N ASP A 40 4.22 6.52 -0.81
CA ASP A 40 3.67 7.87 -1.04
C ASP A 40 3.67 8.27 -2.53
N GLU A 41 4.61 7.75 -3.35
CA GLU A 41 4.65 8.02 -4.80
C GLU A 41 3.59 7.22 -5.58
N VAL A 42 3.22 6.03 -5.11
CA VAL A 42 2.40 5.06 -5.88
C VAL A 42 0.99 4.86 -5.32
N VAL A 43 0.75 5.15 -4.05
CA VAL A 43 -0.56 5.03 -3.39
C VAL A 43 -1.31 6.34 -3.57
N GLU A 44 -2.33 6.33 -4.43
CA GLU A 44 -3.14 7.51 -4.73
C GLU A 44 -4.14 7.85 -3.62
N GLU A 45 -4.68 6.82 -2.97
CA GLU A 45 -5.72 6.96 -1.94
C GLU A 45 -5.60 5.86 -0.89
N GLU A 46 -5.73 6.25 0.37
CA GLU A 46 -5.92 5.32 1.49
C GLU A 46 -7.43 5.12 1.71
N ILE A 47 -7.90 3.89 1.51
CA ILE A 47 -9.31 3.53 1.68
C ILE A 47 -9.49 2.86 3.04
N GLU A 48 -10.02 3.60 4.01
CA GLU A 48 -10.38 3.04 5.32
C GLU A 48 -11.76 2.36 5.25
N ILE A 49 -11.81 1.07 5.57
CA ILE A 49 -13.02 0.26 5.51
C ILE A 49 -13.56 -0.03 6.91
N ASN A 50 -14.80 0.38 7.20
CA ASN A 50 -15.51 0.02 8.43
C ASN A 50 -16.52 -1.11 8.17
N GLU A 51 -16.15 -2.33 8.55
CA GLU A 51 -16.99 -3.53 8.38
C GLU A 51 -18.41 -3.36 8.96
N LYS A 52 -18.55 -2.70 10.11
CA LYS A 52 -19.86 -2.51 10.76
C LYS A 52 -20.77 -1.61 9.95
N GLU A 53 -20.21 -0.57 9.32
CA GLU A 53 -20.98 0.32 8.44
C GLU A 53 -21.37 -0.40 7.15
N ILE A 54 -20.47 -1.21 6.59
CA ILE A 54 -20.76 -2.03 5.41
C ILE A 54 -21.86 -3.04 5.70
N GLU A 55 -21.78 -3.78 6.81
CA GLU A 55 -22.84 -4.71 7.21
C GLU A 55 -24.18 -4.00 7.38
N ALA A 56 -24.19 -2.83 8.01
CA ALA A 56 -25.39 -2.05 8.21
C ALA A 56 -25.98 -1.57 6.87
N ALA A 57 -25.13 -1.14 5.92
CA ALA A 57 -25.54 -0.75 4.57
C ALA A 57 -26.11 -1.94 3.78
N LEU A 58 -25.46 -3.10 3.81
CA LEU A 58 -25.92 -4.32 3.14
C LEU A 58 -27.30 -4.78 3.64
N ARG A 59 -27.55 -4.68 4.95
CA ARG A 59 -28.85 -5.03 5.54
C ARG A 59 -30.00 -4.13 5.03
N ARG A 60 -29.69 -2.92 4.55
CA ARG A 60 -30.67 -1.98 3.98
C ARG A 60 -30.99 -2.24 2.51
N ILE A 61 -30.20 -3.06 1.80
CA ILE A 61 -30.46 -3.43 0.39
C ILE A 61 -31.67 -4.38 0.35
N PRO A 62 -32.80 -4.03 -0.28
CA PRO A 62 -33.99 -4.87 -0.28
C PRO A 62 -33.82 -6.15 -1.11
N ASP A 63 -33.05 -6.04 -2.20
CA ASP A 63 -32.75 -7.15 -3.08
C ASP A 63 -31.77 -8.13 -2.42
N ARG A 64 -32.16 -9.40 -2.40
CA ARG A 64 -31.40 -10.46 -1.74
C ARG A 64 -30.24 -10.97 -2.60
N GLU A 65 -30.36 -10.92 -3.92
CA GLU A 65 -29.28 -11.31 -4.84
C GLU A 65 -28.15 -10.27 -4.81
N ASP A 66 -28.49 -8.99 -4.87
CA ASP A 66 -27.50 -7.90 -4.78
C ASP A 66 -26.76 -7.92 -3.43
N ARG A 67 -27.50 -8.15 -2.34
CA ARG A 67 -26.89 -8.29 -1.01
C ARG A 67 -25.91 -9.45 -0.94
N ASN A 68 -26.27 -10.61 -1.50
CA ASN A 68 -25.42 -11.79 -1.50
C ASN A 68 -24.17 -11.59 -2.39
N LEU A 69 -24.32 -10.93 -3.55
CA LEU A 69 -23.22 -10.62 -4.45
C LEU A 69 -22.16 -9.76 -3.74
N LEU A 70 -22.59 -8.68 -3.09
CA LEU A 70 -21.69 -7.77 -2.37
C LEU A 70 -21.04 -8.46 -1.15
N GLN A 71 -21.78 -9.27 -0.39
CA GLN A 71 -21.21 -10.05 0.71
C GLN A 71 -20.16 -11.07 0.25
N ASN A 72 -20.34 -11.66 -0.94
CA ASN A 72 -19.34 -12.57 -1.51
C ASN A 72 -18.09 -11.82 -1.96
N TYR A 73 -18.25 -10.61 -2.52
CA TYR A 73 -17.12 -9.77 -2.91
C TYR A 73 -16.30 -9.31 -1.71
N ILE A 74 -16.94 -8.88 -0.62
CA ILE A 74 -16.24 -8.49 0.62
C ILE A 74 -15.44 -9.68 1.18
N ARG A 75 -16.06 -10.85 1.30
CA ARG A 75 -15.36 -12.07 1.76
C ARG A 75 -14.18 -12.46 0.87
N TYR A 76 -14.25 -12.16 -0.42
CA TYR A 76 -13.12 -12.36 -1.33
C TYR A 76 -11.97 -11.39 -1.01
N LEU A 77 -12.29 -10.10 -0.79
CA LEU A 77 -11.30 -9.08 -0.43
C LEU A 77 -10.59 -9.40 0.90
N GLU A 78 -11.34 -9.82 1.92
CA GLU A 78 -10.79 -10.24 3.22
C GLU A 78 -9.82 -11.42 3.10
N ARG A 79 -10.12 -12.37 2.19
CA ARG A 79 -9.27 -13.54 1.97
C ARG A 79 -7.94 -13.16 1.34
N ILE A 80 -7.94 -12.24 0.37
CA ILE A 80 -6.71 -11.82 -0.32
C ILE A 80 -5.87 -10.84 0.51
N SER A 81 -6.45 -10.16 1.50
CA SER A 81 -5.71 -9.28 2.41
C SER A 81 -5.06 -10.01 3.59
N GLY A 82 -5.42 -11.28 3.82
CA GLY A 82 -4.89 -12.13 4.90
C GLY A 82 -3.79 -13.11 4.48
N GLU A 83 -3.39 -13.11 3.20
CA GLU A 83 -2.24 -13.84 2.64
C GLU A 83 -1.05 -12.90 2.45
#